data_AF-G2YCV7-F1
#
_entry.id   AF-G2YCV7-F1
#
_cell.length_a   1.000
_cell.length_b   1.000
_cell.length_c   1.000
_cell.angle_alpha   90.00
_cell.angle_beta   90.00
_cell.angle_gamma   90.00
#
_symmetry.space_group_name_H-M   'P 1'
#
loop_
_entity.id
_entity.type
_entity.pdbx_description
1 polymer ?
#
loop_
_entity_poly.entity_id
_entity_poly.type
_entity_poly.pdbx_seq_one_letter_code
_entity_poly.pdbx_strand_id
1 'polypeptide(L)' 'MCYVLVERYSVCRCIYYTHAIDMCPAYGTPGHYVEERTLLVGYTCGLHSSSY' A
#
# COMPACT_ATOMS: atom_id res chain seq x y z
N MET A 1 -14.99 -7.44 -0.99
CA MET A 1 -14.32 -6.13 -0.93
C MET A 1 -12.94 -6.34 -1.51
N CYS A 2 -12.55 -5.59 -2.53
CA CYS A 2 -11.18 -5.61 -3.03
C CYS A 2 -10.36 -4.56 -2.31
N TYR A 3 -9.15 -4.93 -1.91
CA TYR A 3 -8.23 -3.96 -1.34
C TYR A 3 -6.81 -4.27 -1.79
N VAL A 4 -5.98 -3.23 -1.78
CA VAL A 4 -4.54 -3.34 -1.97
C VAL A 4 -3.85 -2.91 -0.70
N LEU A 5 -2.99 -3.78 -0.18
CA LEU A 5 -2.12 -3.42 0.93
C LEU A 5 -0.93 -2.65 0.39
N VAL A 6 -0.75 -1.42 0.89
CA VAL A 6 0.40 -0.58 0.59
C VAL A 6 1.18 -0.40 1.88
N GLU A 7 2.35 -1.00 1.91
CA GLU A 7 3.29 -0.80 2.98
C GLU A 7 3.98 0.54 2.79
N ARG A 8 3.92 1.38 3.82
CA ARG A 8 4.54 2.68 3.85
C ARG A 8 5.46 2.79 5.04
N TYR A 9 6.51 3.54 4.82
CA TYR A 9 7.44 3.86 5.88
C TYR A 9 6.82 4.68 7.00
N SER A 10 7.14 4.32 8.25
CA SER A 10 6.49 4.93 9.44
C SER A 10 6.78 6.43 9.64
N VAL A 11 7.88 6.95 9.08
CA VAL A 11 8.33 8.34 9.28
C VAL A 11 8.01 9.22 8.07
N CYS A 12 8.43 8.84 6.86
CA CYS A 12 8.23 9.67 5.65
C CYS A 12 6.98 9.31 4.83
N ARG A 13 6.25 8.24 5.17
CA ARG A 13 5.07 7.74 4.45
C ARG A 13 5.29 7.32 2.99
N CYS A 14 6.51 7.30 2.50
CA CYS A 14 6.77 6.80 1.17
C CYS A 14 6.45 5.31 1.07
N ILE A 15 6.08 4.88 -0.15
CA ILE A 15 5.73 3.50 -0.44
C ILE A 15 6.99 2.64 -0.29
N TYR A 16 6.92 1.68 0.62
CA TYR A 16 7.90 0.61 0.77
C TYR A 16 7.59 -0.51 -0.22
N TYR A 17 6.34 -0.98 -0.22
CA TYR A 17 5.91 -2.07 -1.07
C TYR A 17 4.41 -1.99 -1.36
N THR A 18 4.01 -2.32 -2.58
CA THR A 18 2.60 -2.44 -2.97
C THR A 18 2.31 -3.91 -3.26
N HIS A 19 1.40 -4.49 -2.48
CA HIS A 19 0.97 -5.87 -2.66
C HIS A 19 0.06 -6.03 -3.88
N ALA A 20 -0.15 -7.27 -4.30
CA ALA A 20 -1.21 -7.58 -5.24
C ALA A 20 -2.58 -7.20 -4.65
N ILE A 21 -3.53 -6.87 -5.53
CA ILE A 21 -4.92 -6.63 -5.11
C ILE A 21 -5.50 -7.95 -4.60
N ASP A 22 -6.05 -7.94 -3.39
CA ASP A 22 -6.90 -9.02 -2.90
C ASP A 22 -8.24 -8.92 -3.62
N MET A 23 -8.37 -9.70 -4.70
CA MET A 23 -9.52 -9.68 -5.59
C MET A 23 -10.67 -10.51 -5.00
N CYS A 24 -11.80 -9.86 -4.78
CA CYS A 24 -13.05 -10.56 -4.51
C CYS A 24 -13.77 -10.94 -5.82
N PRO A 25 -14.79 -11.81 -5.79
CA PRO A 25 -15.49 -12.29 -6.99
C PRO A 25 -16.15 -11.18 -7.86
N ALA A 26 -16.38 -10.00 -7.30
CA ALA A 26 -16.95 -8.85 -8.01
C ALA A 26 -15.90 -7.93 -8.65
N TYR A 27 -14.62 -8.30 -8.62
CA TYR A 27 -13.54 -7.50 -9.21
C TYR A 27 -13.80 -7.18 -10.69
N GLY A 28 -13.66 -5.91 -11.07
CA GLY A 28 -13.89 -5.43 -12.45
C GLY A 28 -15.35 -5.12 -12.80
N THR A 29 -16.31 -5.35 -11.89
CA THR A 29 -17.71 -4.96 -12.12
C THR A 29 -17.91 -3.44 -12.00
N PRO A 30 -18.86 -2.85 -12.76
CA PRO A 30 -19.15 -1.42 -12.65
C PRO A 30 -19.54 -1.02 -11.22
N GLY A 31 -18.94 0.07 -10.71
CA GLY A 31 -19.17 0.54 -9.34
C GLY A 31 -18.40 -0.24 -8.26
N HIS A 32 -17.55 -1.19 -8.65
CA HIS A 32 -16.66 -1.89 -7.74
C HIS A 32 -15.29 -1.21 -7.65
N TYR A 33 -14.96 -0.65 -6.49
CA TYR A 33 -13.70 0.04 -6.26
C TYR A 33 -12.73 -0.81 -5.44
N VAL A 34 -11.43 -0.61 -5.67
CA VAL A 34 -10.37 -1.18 -4.86
C VAL A 34 -10.01 -0.17 -3.78
N GLU A 35 -10.08 -0.60 -2.52
CA GLU A 35 -9.69 0.23 -1.38
C GLU A 35 -8.18 0.12 -1.13
N GLU A 36 -7.51 1.25 -0.91
CA GLU A 36 -6.10 1.23 -0.48
C GLU A 36 -6.02 1.13 1.05
N ARG A 37 -5.27 0.15 1.55
CA ARG A 37 -5.01 -0.03 2.98
C ARG A 37 -3.55 0.15 3.28
N THR A 38 -3.24 1.11 4.16
CA THR A 38 -1.86 1.42 4.52
C THR A 38 -1.41 0.60 5.72
N LEU A 39 -0.29 -0.09 5.59
CA LEU A 39 0.44 -0.64 6.73
C LEU A 39 1.70 0.19 6.96
N LEU A 40 1.92 0.62 8.21
CA LEU A 40 3.15 1.32 8.55
C LEU A 40 4.24 0.33 8.94
N VAL A 41 5.35 0.37 8.22
CA VAL A 41 6.48 -0.56 8.37
C VAL A 41 7.80 0.16 8.51
N GLY A 42 8.74 -0.49 9.22
CA GLY A 42 10.11 -0.01 9.42
C GLY A 42 10.21 1.38 10.04
N TYR A 43 11.44 1.89 10.12
CA TYR A 43 11.74 3.28 10.46
C TYR A 43 12.62 3.81 9.33
N THR A 44 12.29 4.95 8.71
CA THR A 44 13.09 5.42 7.56
C THR A 44 13.02 6.93 7.32
N CYS A 45 14.13 7.45 6.76
CA CYS A 45 14.32 8.76 6.14
C CYS A 45 14.97 9.89 6.97
N GLY A 46 16.20 10.30 6.55
CA GLY A 46 16.55 11.67 6.10
C GLY A 46 16.42 11.88 4.56
N LEU A 47 16.05 10.82 3.83
CA LEU A 47 15.43 10.83 2.50
C LEU A 47 14.77 9.45 2.27
N HIS A 48 15.39 8.38 2.82
CA HIS A 48 14.81 7.14 3.35
C HIS A 48 15.71 6.36 4.35
N SER A 49 17.02 6.59 4.51
CA SER A 49 17.65 7.78 5.07
C SER A 49 18.93 8.21 4.35
N SER A 50 19.19 7.65 3.15
CA SER A 50 19.95 8.25 2.03
C SER A 50 19.90 7.39 0.75
N SER A 51 19.60 6.10 0.85
CA SER A 51 19.23 5.09 -0.17
C SER A 51 19.27 3.73 0.57
N TYR A 52 18.71 2.65 0.02
CA TYR A 52 18.67 1.31 0.65
C TYR A 52 20.03 0.77 1.13
#